data_AF-A0A5R9KZ38-F1
#
_entry.id   AF-A0A5R9KZ38-F1
#
_cell.length_a   1.000
_cell.length_b   1.000
_cell.length_c   1.000
_cell.angle_alpha   90.00
_cell.angle_beta   90.00
_cell.angle_gamma   90.00
#
_symmetry.space_group_name_H-M   'P 1'
#
loop_
_entity.id
_entity.type
_entity.pdbx_description
1 polymer ?
#
loop_
_entity_poly.entity_id
_entity_poly.type
_entity_poly.pdbx_seq_one_letter_code
_entity_poly.pdbx_strand_id
1 'polypeptide(L)'
;MKTILFSGILWLLAATCFGQSSDMELTNKLKEKIALACKLTDKDQIQRMQELHQTLFKKIDKTLEGPASYELVFQKPDSTLSKDLFEFIQFERLCCPWLRFQLTFSPGDGPVLLRMGDSVETKEMVYLVMELDKLPNKH
;
A
#
# COMPACT_ATOMS: atom_id res chain seq x y z
N MET A 1 -21.34 65.22 -29.00
CA MET A 1 -20.65 64.14 -29.75
C MET A 1 -19.84 63.36 -28.72
N LYS A 2 -20.04 62.08 -28.39
CA LYS A 2 -20.77 60.91 -28.93
C LYS A 2 -21.04 60.00 -27.70
N THR A 3 -22.26 59.97 -27.17
CA THR A 3 -23.18 58.80 -27.08
C THR A 3 -22.62 57.44 -26.61
N ILE A 4 -23.07 57.07 -25.40
CA ILE A 4 -23.43 55.76 -24.79
C ILE A 4 -23.63 54.58 -25.76
N LEU A 5 -23.17 53.37 -25.40
CA LEU A 5 -23.81 52.05 -25.60
C LEU A 5 -23.19 51.05 -24.58
N PHE A 6 -23.89 50.63 -23.52
CA PHE A 6 -24.82 49.48 -23.38
C PHE A 6 -24.14 48.14 -23.00
N SER A 7 -24.57 47.65 -21.83
CA SER A 7 -24.95 46.26 -21.54
C SER A 7 -23.88 45.16 -21.38
N GLY A 8 -24.02 44.39 -20.30
CA GLY A 8 -23.31 43.13 -20.03
C GLY A 8 -23.27 42.85 -18.53
N ILE A 9 -24.43 42.72 -17.88
CA ILE A 9 -24.98 41.43 -17.43
C ILE A 9 -24.14 40.77 -16.32
N LEU A 10 -24.61 41.02 -15.10
CA LEU A 10 -24.55 40.13 -13.93
C LEU A 10 -25.16 38.76 -14.31
N TRP A 11 -24.47 37.64 -14.03
CA TRP A 11 -24.99 36.36 -13.48
C TRP A 11 -24.05 35.19 -13.78
N LEU A 12 -23.68 34.48 -12.70
CA LEU A 12 -23.28 33.07 -12.57
C LEU A 12 -22.29 32.44 -13.57
N LEU A 13 -21.24 31.84 -13.01
CA LEU A 13 -21.15 30.38 -12.91
C LEU A 13 -20.09 30.00 -11.87
N ALA A 14 -20.59 29.65 -10.69
CA ALA A 14 -19.96 28.65 -9.85
C ALA A 14 -19.85 27.35 -10.67
N ALA A 15 -18.66 27.05 -11.15
CA ALA A 15 -18.29 25.76 -11.73
C ALA A 15 -16.79 25.62 -11.40
N THR A 16 -16.33 24.70 -10.57
CA THR A 16 -16.76 23.31 -10.39
C THR A 16 -16.44 22.85 -8.97
N CYS A 17 -17.45 22.82 -8.11
CA CYS A 17 -17.51 21.77 -7.10
C CYS A 17 -18.23 20.61 -7.80
N PHE A 18 -17.62 19.43 -7.88
CA PHE A 18 -18.20 18.10 -8.20
C PHE A 18 -17.21 17.28 -9.03
N GLY A 19 -16.41 16.49 -8.32
CA GLY A 19 -15.55 15.47 -8.89
C GLY A 19 -14.79 14.71 -7.81
N GLN A 20 -15.44 14.32 -6.70
CA GLN A 20 -14.77 13.59 -5.61
C GLN A 20 -15.60 12.45 -4.99
N SER A 21 -16.79 12.12 -5.52
CA SER A 21 -17.61 11.04 -4.94
C SER A 21 -17.25 9.64 -5.47
N SER A 22 -16.73 9.51 -6.70
CA SER A 22 -16.45 8.20 -7.31
C SER A 22 -15.23 7.49 -6.72
N ASP A 23 -14.18 8.24 -6.38
CA ASP A 23 -12.91 7.65 -5.92
C ASP A 23 -13.03 7.04 -4.51
N MET A 24 -13.84 7.65 -3.66
CA MET A 24 -14.07 7.16 -2.29
C MET A 24 -14.91 5.87 -2.27
N GLU A 25 -15.91 5.76 -3.15
CA GLU A 25 -16.72 4.54 -3.26
C GLU A 25 -15.93 3.37 -3.88
N LEU A 26 -15.09 3.65 -4.89
CA LEU A 26 -14.24 2.65 -5.53
C LEU A 26 -13.20 2.08 -4.55
N THR A 27 -12.58 2.95 -3.76
CA THR A 27 -11.59 2.56 -2.74
C THR A 27 -12.22 1.66 -1.67
N ASN A 28 -13.43 1.98 -1.20
CA ASN A 28 -14.13 1.15 -0.22
C ASN A 28 -14.53 -0.22 -0.77
N LYS A 29 -15.04 -0.28 -2.01
CA LYS A 29 -15.36 -1.57 -2.66
C LYS A 29 -14.11 -2.42 -2.90
N LEU A 30 -12.97 -1.80 -3.18
CA LEU A 30 -11.72 -2.52 -3.37
C LEU A 30 -11.16 -3.06 -2.04
N LYS A 31 -11.22 -2.26 -0.97
CA LYS A 31 -10.89 -2.71 0.40
C LYS A 31 -11.76 -3.90 0.83
N GLU A 32 -13.07 -3.85 0.58
CA GLU A 32 -13.99 -4.94 0.91
C GLU A 32 -13.65 -6.23 0.15
N LYS A 33 -13.36 -6.13 -1.15
CA LYS A 33 -12.96 -7.30 -1.96
C LYS A 33 -11.65 -7.92 -1.50
N ILE A 34 -10.66 -7.10 -1.13
CA ILE A 34 -9.39 -7.60 -0.62
C ILE A 34 -9.58 -8.22 0.77
N ALA A 35 -10.33 -7.57 1.65
CA ALA A 35 -10.67 -8.12 2.96
C ALA A 35 -11.41 -9.46 2.84
N LEU A 36 -12.31 -9.61 1.85
CA LEU A 36 -12.99 -10.87 1.56
C LEU A 36 -12.02 -11.94 1.03
N ALA A 37 -11.08 -11.60 0.16
CA ALA A 37 -10.07 -12.53 -0.33
C ALA A 37 -9.14 -13.01 0.80
N CYS A 38 -8.70 -12.11 1.69
CA CYS A 38 -7.92 -12.45 2.88
C CYS A 38 -8.70 -13.28 3.92
N LYS A 39 -10.04 -13.27 3.88
CA LYS A 39 -10.90 -13.98 4.84
C LYS A 39 -11.21 -15.42 4.43
N LEU A 40 -10.92 -15.80 3.19
CA LEU A 40 -11.18 -17.15 2.64
C LEU A 40 -10.06 -18.16 2.92
N THR A 41 -8.99 -17.76 3.61
CA THR A 41 -7.90 -18.64 4.08
C THR A 41 -8.31 -19.45 5.33
N ASP A 42 -7.77 -20.66 5.49
CA ASP A 42 -8.06 -21.55 6.63
C ASP A 42 -7.68 -20.89 7.98
N LYS A 43 -8.34 -21.25 9.09
CA LYS A 43 -8.11 -20.65 10.42
C LYS A 43 -6.65 -20.72 10.86
N ASP A 44 -5.98 -21.84 10.61
CA ASP A 44 -4.57 -22.02 10.94
C ASP A 44 -3.66 -21.11 10.10
N GLN A 45 -4.06 -20.84 8.84
CA GLN A 45 -3.34 -19.92 7.96
C GLN A 45 -3.56 -18.46 8.37
N ILE A 46 -4.76 -18.10 8.83
CA ILE A 46 -5.03 -16.76 9.38
C ILE A 46 -4.19 -16.53 10.63
N GLN A 47 -4.13 -17.49 11.54
CA GLN A 47 -3.32 -17.38 12.75
C GLN A 47 -1.83 -17.22 12.41
N ARG A 48 -1.30 -18.05 11.51
CA ARG A 48 0.10 -17.97 11.10
C ARG A 48 0.43 -16.65 10.39
N MET A 49 -0.47 -16.15 9.55
CA MET A 49 -0.33 -14.85 8.89
C MET A 49 -0.29 -13.71 9.92
N GLN A 50 -1.17 -13.74 10.93
CA GLN A 50 -1.17 -12.74 12.01
C GLN A 50 0.12 -12.77 12.83
N GLU A 51 0.60 -13.98 13.16
CA GLU A 51 1.89 -14.14 13.84
C GLU A 51 3.03 -13.58 13.00
N LEU A 52 3.08 -13.91 11.70
CA LEU A 52 4.09 -13.38 10.78
C LEU A 52 4.04 -11.86 10.70
N HIS A 53 2.87 -11.26 10.55
CA HIS A 53 2.71 -9.79 10.56
C HIS A 53 3.27 -9.20 11.87
N GLN A 54 2.97 -9.81 13.02
CA GLN A 54 3.46 -9.32 14.32
C GLN A 54 4.96 -9.52 14.54
N THR A 55 5.55 -10.61 14.04
CA THR A 55 6.96 -10.92 14.28
C THR A 55 7.87 -10.29 13.23
N LEU A 56 7.47 -10.34 11.95
CA LEU A 56 8.25 -9.82 10.84
C LEU A 56 8.33 -8.29 10.88
N PHE A 57 7.21 -7.62 11.16
CA PHE A 57 7.19 -6.16 11.12
C PHE A 57 7.99 -5.52 12.27
N LYS A 58 8.17 -6.24 13.37
CA LYS A 58 9.08 -5.83 14.46
C LYS A 58 10.56 -5.88 14.07
N LYS A 59 10.91 -6.64 13.03
CA LYS A 59 12.28 -6.76 12.53
C LYS A 59 12.61 -5.66 11.49
N ILE A 60 11.65 -4.84 11.09
CA ILE A 60 11.87 -3.76 10.10
C ILE A 60 12.69 -2.65 10.75
N ASP A 61 13.86 -2.37 10.19
CA ASP A 61 14.69 -1.24 10.62
C ASP A 61 14.21 0.06 9.98
N LYS A 62 13.81 0.01 8.72
CA LYS A 62 13.36 1.18 7.97
C LYS A 62 12.33 0.81 6.91
N THR A 63 11.36 1.69 6.71
CA THR A 63 10.47 1.67 5.54
C THR A 63 10.84 2.83 4.62
N LEU A 64 11.05 2.54 3.33
CA LEU A 64 11.31 3.52 2.30
C LEU A 64 10.09 3.65 1.41
N GLU A 65 9.56 4.86 1.31
CA GLU A 65 8.50 5.17 0.35
C GLU A 65 9.10 5.57 -1.00
N GLY A 66 8.76 4.83 -2.05
CA GLY A 66 9.09 5.18 -3.43
C GLY A 66 7.86 5.75 -4.17
N PRO A 67 8.02 6.18 -5.44
CA PRO A 67 6.90 6.68 -6.25
C PRO A 67 5.81 5.63 -6.50
N ALA A 68 6.20 4.36 -6.65
CA ALA A 68 5.34 3.26 -7.10
C ALA A 68 5.44 2.01 -6.21
N SER A 69 6.12 2.10 -5.07
CA SER A 69 6.35 0.95 -4.20
C SER A 69 6.70 1.39 -2.77
N TYR A 70 6.58 0.46 -1.84
CA TYR A 70 7.22 0.53 -0.53
C TYR A 70 8.35 -0.49 -0.44
N GLU A 71 9.41 -0.16 0.28
CA GLU A 71 10.53 -1.06 0.52
C GLU A 71 10.81 -1.16 2.02
N LEU A 72 10.73 -2.38 2.54
CA LEU A 72 11.07 -2.71 3.92
C LEU A 72 12.52 -3.14 3.98
N VAL A 73 13.29 -2.50 4.85
CA VAL A 73 14.73 -2.73 5.02
C VAL A 73 14.97 -3.45 6.33
N PHE A 74 15.68 -4.58 6.24
CA PHE A 74 16.15 -5.38 7.36
C PHE A 74 17.68 -5.34 7.38
N GLN A 75 18.26 -4.50 8.23
CA GLN A 75 19.69 -4.19 8.27
C GLN A 75 20.53 -5.30 8.88
N LYS A 76 19.96 -6.08 9.80
CA LYS A 76 20.63 -7.17 10.50
C LYS A 76 19.78 -8.43 10.43
N PRO A 77 19.74 -9.12 9.28
CA PRO A 77 18.89 -10.29 9.10
C PRO A 77 19.31 -11.41 10.07
N ASP A 78 18.36 -11.92 10.86
CA ASP A 78 18.58 -13.13 11.66
C ASP A 78 18.41 -14.39 10.78
N SER A 79 18.77 -15.56 11.34
CA SER A 79 18.69 -16.84 10.61
C SER A 79 17.27 -17.28 10.25
N THR A 80 16.24 -16.65 10.82
CA THR A 80 14.82 -16.98 10.59
C THR A 80 14.17 -16.06 9.55
N LEU A 81 14.72 -14.87 9.33
CA LEU A 81 14.12 -13.83 8.49
C LEU A 81 13.82 -14.31 7.07
N SER A 82 14.74 -15.02 6.42
CA SER A 82 14.54 -15.50 5.04
C SER A 82 13.32 -16.43 4.92
N LYS A 83 13.12 -17.30 5.92
CA LYS A 83 11.98 -18.20 5.96
C LYS A 83 10.69 -17.42 6.19
N ASP A 84 10.69 -16.52 7.18
CA ASP A 84 9.53 -15.69 7.51
C ASP A 84 9.09 -14.82 6.32
N LEU A 85 10.04 -14.20 5.61
CA LEU A 85 9.78 -13.39 4.41
C LEU A 85 9.18 -14.22 3.29
N PHE A 86 9.72 -15.41 3.03
CA PHE A 86 9.20 -16.28 1.97
C PHE A 86 7.78 -16.77 2.31
N GLU A 87 7.54 -17.14 3.57
CA GLU A 87 6.23 -17.58 4.05
C GLU A 87 5.20 -16.44 3.96
N PHE A 88 5.57 -15.23 4.39
CA PHE A 88 4.77 -14.02 4.24
C PHE A 88 4.39 -13.77 2.78
N ILE A 89 5.35 -13.78 1.84
CA ILE A 89 5.07 -13.58 0.42
C ILE A 89 4.11 -14.64 -0.12
N GLN A 90 4.26 -15.91 0.30
CA GLN A 90 3.38 -16.98 -0.16
C GLN A 90 1.94 -16.79 0.33
N PHE A 91 1.74 -16.34 1.57
CA PHE A 91 0.41 -15.99 2.07
C PHE A 91 -0.17 -14.79 1.34
N GLU A 92 0.60 -13.71 1.22
CA GLU A 92 0.11 -12.50 0.55
C GLU A 92 -0.18 -12.72 -0.94
N ARG A 93 0.46 -13.69 -1.61
CA ARG A 93 0.10 -14.04 -2.99
C ARG A 93 -1.25 -14.73 -3.10
N LEU A 94 -1.72 -15.42 -2.06
CA LEU A 94 -3.07 -15.97 -2.02
C LEU A 94 -4.11 -14.86 -1.82
N CYS A 95 -3.80 -13.92 -0.92
CA CYS A 95 -4.67 -12.80 -0.56
C CYS A 95 -4.69 -11.67 -1.61
N CYS A 96 -3.53 -11.37 -2.19
CA CYS A 96 -3.24 -10.24 -3.07
C CYS A 96 -2.48 -10.73 -4.33
N PRO A 97 -3.12 -11.50 -5.23
CA PRO A 97 -2.46 -12.10 -6.40
C PRO A 97 -1.93 -11.08 -7.42
N TRP A 98 -2.37 -9.83 -7.32
CA TRP A 98 -1.96 -8.70 -8.15
C TRP A 98 -0.70 -7.99 -7.63
N LEU A 99 -0.29 -8.25 -6.38
CA LEU A 99 0.82 -7.52 -5.77
C LEU A 99 2.17 -8.10 -6.20
N ARG A 100 3.04 -7.24 -6.73
CA ARG A 100 4.42 -7.60 -7.04
C ARG A 100 5.29 -7.48 -5.79
N PHE A 101 6.08 -8.54 -5.55
CA PHE A 101 7.12 -8.58 -4.53
C PHE A 101 8.49 -8.69 -5.19
N GLN A 102 9.48 -7.99 -4.65
CA GLN A 102 10.89 -8.19 -4.99
C GLN A 102 11.69 -8.33 -3.70
N LEU A 103 12.37 -9.46 -3.55
CA LEU A 103 13.23 -9.74 -2.41
C LEU A 103 14.69 -9.66 -2.86
N THR A 104 15.46 -8.78 -2.21
CA THR A 104 16.88 -8.56 -2.52
C THR A 104 17.74 -8.89 -1.32
N PHE A 105 18.73 -9.75 -1.52
CA PHE A 105 19.78 -10.04 -0.54
C PHE A 105 21.05 -9.31 -0.96
N SER A 106 21.55 -8.43 -0.10
CA SER A 106 22.83 -7.76 -0.33
C SER A 106 23.99 -8.75 -0.06
N PRO A 107 25.18 -8.54 -0.65
CA PRO A 107 26.32 -9.43 -0.44
C PRO A 107 26.72 -9.57 1.04
N GLY A 108 27.17 -10.77 1.44
CA GLY A 108 27.60 -11.07 2.81
C GLY A 108 26.45 -10.96 3.82
N ASP A 109 26.73 -10.36 4.97
CA ASP A 109 25.73 -10.07 6.02
C ASP A 109 25.01 -8.72 5.78
N GLY A 110 24.93 -8.31 4.50
CA GLY A 110 24.28 -7.06 4.10
C GLY A 110 22.77 -7.09 4.29
N PRO A 111 22.09 -5.94 4.11
CA PRO A 111 20.66 -5.84 4.33
C PRO A 111 19.84 -6.72 3.38
N VAL A 112 18.71 -7.18 3.89
CA VAL A 112 17.63 -7.76 3.09
C VAL A 112 16.58 -6.69 2.83
N LEU A 113 16.13 -6.58 1.59
CA LEU A 113 15.12 -5.61 1.18
C LEU A 113 13.92 -6.33 0.59
N LEU A 114 12.73 -6.03 1.11
CA LEU A 114 11.46 -6.47 0.55
C LEU A 114 10.73 -5.28 -0.06
N ARG A 115 10.68 -5.23 -1.39
CA ARG A 115 9.90 -4.24 -2.14
C ARG A 115 8.52 -4.80 -2.48
N MET A 116 7.50 -3.96 -2.33
CA MET A 116 6.10 -4.27 -2.61
C MET A 116 5.49 -3.17 -3.50
N GLY A 117 4.90 -3.58 -4.62
CA GLY A 117 4.30 -2.69 -5.62
C GLY A 117 5.22 -2.39 -6.81
N ASP A 118 4.61 -2.01 -7.93
CA ASP A 118 5.27 -1.64 -9.18
C ASP A 118 4.56 -0.54 -9.97
N SER A 119 3.55 0.07 -9.37
CA SER A 119 2.73 1.15 -9.93
C SER A 119 2.17 2.02 -8.80
N VAL A 120 1.70 3.23 -9.11
CA VAL A 120 1.13 4.14 -8.10
C VAL A 120 -0.10 3.51 -7.46
N GLU A 121 -0.93 2.88 -8.28
CA GLU A 121 -2.16 2.21 -7.85
C GLU A 121 -1.85 1.05 -6.90
N THR A 122 -0.87 0.19 -7.23
CA THR A 122 -0.50 -0.91 -6.34
C THR A 122 0.15 -0.42 -5.04
N LYS A 123 0.91 0.67 -5.08
CA LYS A 123 1.49 1.29 -3.88
C LYS A 123 0.41 1.76 -2.91
N GLU A 124 -0.63 2.44 -3.39
CA GLU A 124 -1.76 2.88 -2.55
C GLU A 124 -2.45 1.68 -1.89
N MET A 125 -2.60 0.59 -2.63
CA MET A 125 -3.17 -0.64 -2.10
C MET A 125 -2.26 -1.30 -1.06
N VAL A 126 -0.95 -1.31 -1.27
CA VAL A 126 0.02 -1.80 -0.28
C VAL A 126 -0.08 -1.00 1.02
N TYR A 127 -0.17 0.33 0.94
CA TYR A 127 -0.31 1.19 2.11
C TYR A 127 -1.53 0.81 2.96
N LEU A 128 -2.65 0.52 2.29
CA LEU A 128 -3.92 0.18 2.93
C LEU A 128 -3.94 -1.25 3.48
N VAL A 129 -3.43 -2.23 2.72
CA VAL A 129 -3.54 -3.67 3.04
C VAL A 129 -2.49 -4.11 4.03
N MET A 130 -1.26 -3.58 3.92
CA MET A 130 -0.15 -3.92 4.81
C MET A 130 -0.13 -3.07 6.09
N GLU A 131 -1.16 -2.24 6.31
CA GLU A 131 -1.31 -1.36 7.47
C GLU A 131 -0.02 -0.60 7.80
N LEU A 132 0.62 -0.02 6.77
CA LEU A 132 1.93 0.60 6.89
C LEU A 132 1.93 1.81 7.86
N ASP A 133 0.76 2.36 8.17
CA ASP A 133 0.56 3.38 9.21
C ASP A 133 0.90 2.89 10.62
N LYS A 134 0.93 1.57 10.86
CA LYS A 134 1.21 0.95 12.16
C LYS A 134 2.65 0.50 12.32
N LEU A 135 3.51 0.69 11.32
CA LEU A 135 4.90 0.27 11.40
C LEU A 135 5.75 1.17 12.33
N PRO A 136 6.61 0.59 13.17
CA PRO A 136 7.58 1.36 13.94
C PRO A 136 8.59 1.96 12.96
N ASN A 137 8.82 3.27 13.02
CA ASN A 137 9.82 4.01 12.22
C ASN A 137 9.37 4.39 10.80
N LYS A 138 8.32 5.22 10.72
CA LYS A 138 8.01 6.05 9.55
C LYS A 138 9.01 7.21 9.49
N HIS A 139 9.94 7.21 8.55
CA HIS A 139 10.85 8.33 8.29
C HIS A 139 10.74 8.78 6.84
#